data_AF-A0A2V8IVV0-F1
#
_entry.id   AF-A0A2V8IVV0-F1
#
_cell.length_a   1.000
_cell.length_b   1.000
_cell.length_c   1.000
_cell.angle_alpha   90.00
_cell.angle_beta   90.00
_cell.angle_gamma   90.00
#
_symmetry.space_group_name_H-M   'P 1'
#
loop_
_entity.id
_entity.type
_entity.pdbx_description
1 polymer ?
#
loop_
_entity_poly.entity_id
_entity_poly.type
_entity_poly.pdbx_seq_one_letter_code
_entity_poly.pdbx_strand_id
1 'polypeptide(L)'
;MGLALGVYVSNQRQVIPQVAGNPAQDQISVIPRNGTISNLQVVSADPVTGQVELAGEISQPLRFQGKMEDDTVRSLLFSALRDANNPGSRLKAVEMLAQKPTDESIEEALINALIYDHDAGVRMRAMEGLQRFADEQHVRAAFMHTLENDTDAGIRVKAIDALMARNSRDLELAKSLEAVTKKDDNPYIRSKGLEFVGTAK
;
A
#
# COMPACT_ATOMS: atom_id res chain seq x y z
N MET A 1 -29.08 -43.57 -24.51
CA MET A 1 -29.61 -43.59 -23.13
C MET A 1 -28.51 -43.15 -22.19
N GLY A 2 -28.52 -41.88 -21.79
CA GLY A 2 -27.52 -41.29 -20.91
C GLY A 2 -28.08 -40.00 -20.36
N LEU A 3 -28.36 -40.00 -19.06
CA LEU A 3 -28.91 -38.88 -18.29
C LEU A 3 -27.83 -37.82 -18.11
N ALA A 4 -28.16 -36.55 -18.38
CA ALA A 4 -27.38 -35.41 -17.93
C ALA A 4 -28.27 -34.57 -16.99
N LEU A 5 -27.88 -34.52 -15.71
CA LEU A 5 -28.50 -33.71 -14.67
C LEU A 5 -28.30 -32.22 -15.00
N GLY A 6 -29.41 -31.49 -15.02
CA GLY A 6 -29.40 -30.03 -15.04
C GLY A 6 -28.98 -29.47 -13.69
N VAL A 7 -28.00 -28.57 -13.69
CA VAL A 7 -27.73 -27.71 -12.53
C VAL A 7 -28.49 -26.41 -12.76
N TYR A 8 -29.50 -26.18 -11.93
CA TYR A 8 -30.30 -24.97 -11.90
C TYR A 8 -29.50 -23.88 -11.18
N VAL A 9 -29.01 -22.87 -11.88
CA VAL A 9 -28.51 -21.63 -11.24
C VAL A 9 -29.62 -20.60 -11.35
N SER A 10 -30.35 -20.45 -10.25
CA SER A 10 -31.43 -19.46 -10.13
C SER A 10 -30.82 -18.07 -10.00
N ASN A 11 -30.80 -17.32 -11.10
CA ASN A 11 -30.33 -15.94 -11.12
C ASN A 11 -31.47 -15.04 -10.59
N GLN A 12 -31.49 -14.79 -9.27
CA GLN A 12 -32.44 -13.85 -8.68
C GLN A 12 -32.08 -12.43 -9.14
N ARG A 13 -32.75 -11.95 -10.20
CA ARG A 13 -32.87 -10.53 -10.49
C ARG A 13 -33.61 -9.88 -9.32
N GLN A 14 -32.94 -9.00 -8.59
CA GLN A 14 -33.63 -8.09 -7.68
C GLN A 14 -34.61 -7.23 -8.48
N VAL A 15 -35.91 -7.44 -8.27
CA VAL A 15 -36.96 -6.61 -8.84
C VAL A 15 -37.11 -5.40 -7.91
N ILE A 16 -36.60 -4.25 -8.33
CA ILE A 16 -36.87 -2.98 -7.65
C ILE A 16 -38.29 -2.54 -8.04
N PRO A 17 -39.17 -2.15 -7.11
CA PRO A 17 -40.52 -1.70 -7.45
C PRO A 17 -40.46 -0.41 -8.28
N GLN A 18 -41.02 -0.43 -9.50
CA GLN A 18 -41.24 0.77 -10.29
C GLN A 18 -42.38 1.58 -9.67
N VAL A 19 -42.04 2.66 -8.96
CA VAL A 19 -42.97 3.74 -8.66
C VAL A 19 -43.16 4.54 -9.95
N ALA A 20 -44.39 4.64 -10.43
CA ALA A 20 -44.75 5.40 -11.62
C ALA A 20 -44.46 6.90 -11.41
N GLY A 21 -43.29 7.36 -11.87
CA GLY A 21 -42.88 8.75 -11.94
C GLY A 21 -42.88 9.24 -13.39
N ASN A 22 -43.29 10.49 -13.60
CA ASN A 22 -43.36 11.16 -14.90
C ASN A 22 -42.07 11.00 -15.74
N PRO A 23 -42.14 10.58 -17.02
CA PRO A 23 -40.96 10.31 -17.86
C PRO A 23 -40.20 11.55 -18.36
N ALA A 24 -40.56 12.75 -17.90
CA ALA A 24 -40.03 14.02 -18.41
C ALA A 24 -39.07 14.75 -17.45
N GLN A 25 -38.75 14.20 -16.27
CA GLN A 25 -37.89 14.87 -15.28
C GLN A 25 -36.67 14.04 -14.83
N ASP A 26 -36.54 12.79 -15.25
CA ASP A 26 -35.41 11.91 -14.93
C ASP A 26 -34.41 11.76 -16.10
N GLN A 27 -34.13 12.85 -16.82
CA GLN A 27 -32.81 12.97 -17.45
C GLN A 27 -31.81 13.28 -16.33
N ILE A 28 -31.56 12.27 -15.49
CA ILE A 28 -30.49 12.23 -14.50
C ILE A 28 -29.23 12.61 -15.29
N SER A 29 -28.64 13.77 -15.01
CA SER A 29 -27.31 14.07 -15.53
C SER A 29 -26.39 12.98 -15.01
N VAL A 30 -26.12 11.97 -15.86
CA VAL A 30 -25.21 10.85 -15.60
C VAL A 30 -23.81 11.40 -15.25
N ILE A 31 -23.54 12.63 -15.66
CA ILE A 31 -22.32 13.38 -15.37
C ILE A 31 -22.51 14.20 -14.08
N PRO A 32 -21.70 13.96 -13.03
CA PRO A 32 -21.65 14.81 -11.84
C PRO A 32 -21.33 16.25 -12.21
N ARG A 33 -21.96 17.23 -11.55
CA ARG A 33 -21.77 18.67 -11.86
C ARG A 33 -20.31 19.15 -11.73
N ASN A 34 -19.49 18.45 -10.96
CA ASN A 34 -18.07 18.77 -10.74
C ASN A 34 -17.13 17.71 -11.35
N GLY A 35 -17.63 16.88 -12.27
CA GLY A 35 -16.84 15.87 -12.97
C GLY A 35 -16.18 16.43 -14.24
N THR A 36 -14.93 16.08 -14.47
CA THR A 36 -14.25 16.27 -15.75
C THR A 36 -14.42 15.00 -16.58
N ILE A 37 -14.85 15.16 -17.82
CA ILE A 37 -14.92 14.05 -18.78
C ILE A 37 -13.59 13.97 -19.55
N SER A 38 -12.98 12.80 -19.57
CA SER A 38 -11.79 12.46 -20.37
C SER A 38 -12.12 11.31 -21.33
N ASN A 39 -11.29 11.14 -22.36
CA ASN A 39 -11.40 10.03 -23.32
C ASN A 39 -12.80 9.89 -23.95
N LEU A 40 -13.50 11.01 -24.19
CA LEU A 40 -14.84 11.01 -24.77
C LEU A 40 -14.80 10.61 -26.25
N GLN A 41 -15.56 9.59 -26.60
CA GLN A 41 -15.69 9.06 -27.96
C GLN A 41 -17.15 8.83 -28.33
N VAL A 42 -17.47 9.02 -29.61
CA VAL A 42 -18.76 8.61 -30.18
C VAL A 42 -18.66 7.14 -30.57
N VAL A 43 -19.42 6.28 -29.90
CA VAL A 43 -19.46 4.83 -30.15
C VAL A 43 -20.28 4.54 -31.39
N SER A 44 -21.45 5.15 -31.50
CA SER A 44 -22.31 5.05 -32.68
C SER A 44 -23.18 6.29 -32.85
N ALA A 45 -23.53 6.61 -34.09
CA ALA A 45 -24.50 7.65 -34.42
C ALA A 45 -25.41 7.16 -35.55
N ASP A 46 -26.72 7.13 -35.31
CA ASP A 46 -27.73 6.83 -36.31
C ASP A 46 -28.30 8.15 -36.87
N PRO A 47 -28.03 8.49 -38.14
CA PRO A 47 -28.47 9.75 -38.74
C PRO A 47 -29.98 9.78 -39.03
N VAL A 48 -30.66 8.63 -39.07
CA VAL A 48 -32.10 8.53 -39.36
C VAL A 48 -32.91 8.76 -38.09
N THR A 49 -32.50 8.15 -36.99
CA THR A 49 -33.19 8.29 -35.70
C THR A 49 -32.63 9.44 -34.84
N GLY A 50 -31.43 9.93 -35.15
CA GLY A 50 -30.71 10.91 -34.36
C GLY A 50 -30.11 10.35 -33.06
N GLN A 51 -30.12 9.02 -32.88
CA GLN A 51 -29.57 8.38 -31.68
C GLN A 51 -28.05 8.39 -31.70
N VAL A 52 -27.44 8.70 -30.57
CA VAL A 52 -25.99 8.74 -30.39
C VAL A 52 -25.62 7.98 -29.12
N GLU A 53 -24.61 7.13 -29.21
CA GLU A 53 -23.96 6.49 -28.07
C GLU A 53 -22.58 7.12 -27.85
N LEU A 54 -22.31 7.51 -26.60
CA LEU A 54 -21.06 8.13 -26.19
C LEU A 54 -20.42 7.29 -25.08
N ALA A 55 -19.10 7.12 -25.14
CA ALA A 55 -18.32 6.50 -24.06
C ALA A 55 -17.21 7.46 -23.63
N GLY A 56 -16.91 7.49 -22.34
CA GLY A 56 -15.84 8.31 -21.79
C GLY A 56 -15.62 7.99 -20.32
N GLU A 57 -14.58 8.60 -19.77
CA GLU A 57 -14.25 8.49 -18.36
C GLU A 57 -14.70 9.76 -17.63
N ILE A 58 -15.28 9.59 -16.45
CA ILE A 58 -15.64 10.70 -15.58
C ILE A 58 -14.70 10.65 -14.37
N SER A 59 -13.96 11.73 -14.17
CA SER A 59 -13.12 11.94 -12.99
C SER A 59 -13.67 13.09 -12.17
N GLN A 60 -13.67 12.97 -10.84
CA GLN A 60 -14.07 14.05 -9.95
C GLN A 60 -13.07 14.17 -8.79
N PRO A 61 -12.74 15.39 -8.34
CA PRO A 61 -11.92 15.57 -7.16
C PRO A 61 -12.57 14.91 -5.93
N LEU A 62 -11.85 14.00 -5.29
CA LEU A 62 -12.29 13.37 -4.04
C LEU A 62 -11.71 14.14 -2.85
N ARG A 63 -12.58 14.59 -1.94
CA ARG A 63 -12.20 15.00 -0.59
C ARG A 63 -12.93 14.10 0.39
N PHE A 64 -12.16 13.39 1.19
CA PHE A 64 -12.69 12.49 2.22
C PHE A 64 -12.07 12.87 3.55
N GLN A 65 -12.87 12.93 4.60
CA GLN A 65 -12.42 13.12 5.98
C GLN A 65 -13.03 12.02 6.83
N GLY A 66 -12.19 11.33 7.58
CA GLY A 66 -12.59 10.28 8.50
C GLY A 66 -11.48 10.01 9.50
N LYS A 67 -11.68 8.97 10.30
CA LYS A 67 -10.71 8.50 11.29
C LYS A 67 -9.89 7.34 10.73
N MET A 68 -8.72 7.10 11.31
CA MET A 68 -7.84 5.99 10.90
C MET A 68 -8.47 4.61 11.11
N GLU A 69 -9.46 4.52 11.99
CA GLU A 69 -10.21 3.30 12.27
C GLU A 69 -11.22 2.97 11.16
N ASP A 70 -11.62 3.95 10.35
CA ASP A 70 -12.60 3.77 9.29
C ASP A 70 -12.00 2.96 8.13
N ASP A 71 -12.68 1.89 7.72
CA ASP A 71 -12.20 1.00 6.65
C ASP A 71 -11.97 1.74 5.32
N THR A 72 -12.82 2.73 5.01
CA THR A 72 -12.65 3.57 3.82
C THR A 72 -11.37 4.41 3.90
N VAL A 73 -11.07 5.01 5.06
CA VAL A 73 -9.81 5.77 5.24
C VAL A 73 -8.62 4.85 5.10
N ARG A 74 -8.67 3.67 5.73
CA ARG A 74 -7.60 2.67 5.65
C ARG A 74 -7.35 2.23 4.20
N SER A 75 -8.42 1.91 3.47
CA SER A 75 -8.31 1.55 2.04
C SER A 75 -7.73 2.68 1.20
N LEU A 76 -8.11 3.93 1.44
CA LEU A 76 -7.58 5.07 0.71
C LEU A 76 -6.09 5.32 1.03
N LEU A 77 -5.66 5.10 2.27
CA LEU A 77 -4.24 5.18 2.65
C LEU A 77 -3.41 4.08 2.00
N PHE A 78 -3.91 2.84 1.94
CA PHE A 78 -3.24 1.77 1.19
C PHE A 78 -3.16 2.06 -0.30
N SER A 79 -4.19 2.67 -0.89
CA SER A 79 -4.13 3.14 -2.28
C SER A 79 -3.08 4.25 -2.46
N ALA A 80 -2.99 5.19 -1.50
CA ALA A 80 -1.99 6.25 -1.53
C ALA A 80 -0.55 5.70 -1.46
N LEU A 81 -0.30 4.61 -0.73
CA LEU A 81 1.01 3.92 -0.73
C LEU A 81 1.39 3.33 -2.09
N ARG A 82 0.41 3.03 -2.96
CA ARG A 82 0.64 2.46 -4.29
C ARG A 82 0.76 3.54 -5.38
N ASP A 83 0.61 4.82 -5.02
CA ASP A 83 0.76 5.93 -5.96
C ASP A 83 2.24 6.13 -6.33
N ALA A 84 2.67 5.43 -7.38
CA ALA A 84 4.03 5.47 -7.87
C ALA A 84 4.52 6.89 -8.22
N ASN A 85 3.60 7.79 -8.57
CA ASN A 85 3.93 9.12 -9.09
C ASN A 85 4.06 10.20 -8.00
N ASN A 86 3.72 9.89 -6.74
CA ASN A 86 3.70 10.88 -5.68
C ASN A 86 4.38 10.40 -4.38
N PRO A 87 5.71 10.53 -4.27
CA PRO A 87 6.44 10.13 -3.06
C PRO A 87 5.98 10.90 -1.82
N GLY A 88 5.53 12.16 -1.95
CA GLY A 88 5.00 12.94 -0.83
C GLY A 88 3.69 12.34 -0.27
N SER A 89 2.82 11.86 -1.15
CA SER A 89 1.59 11.14 -0.77
C SER A 89 1.91 9.81 -0.08
N ARG A 90 2.81 9.01 -0.67
CA ARG A 90 3.27 7.74 -0.07
C ARG A 90 3.89 7.96 1.30
N LEU A 91 4.79 8.93 1.42
CA LEU A 91 5.42 9.30 2.69
C LEU A 91 4.34 9.60 3.73
N LYS A 92 3.38 10.48 3.41
CA LYS A 92 2.29 10.85 4.32
C LYS A 92 1.46 9.63 4.75
N ALA A 93 1.15 8.73 3.82
CA ALA A 93 0.43 7.51 4.12
C ALA A 93 1.22 6.61 5.09
N VAL A 94 2.54 6.44 4.88
CA VAL A 94 3.43 5.74 5.82
C VAL A 94 3.38 6.40 7.21
N GLU A 95 3.49 7.73 7.31
CA GLU A 95 3.45 8.43 8.61
C GLU A 95 2.16 8.17 9.38
N MET A 96 1.03 8.11 8.66
CA MET A 96 -0.29 7.90 9.26
C MET A 96 -0.47 6.45 9.70
N LEU A 97 -0.09 5.49 8.86
CA LEU A 97 -0.18 4.07 9.15
C LEU A 97 0.75 3.66 10.31
N ALA A 98 1.96 4.24 10.37
CA ALA A 98 2.94 4.00 11.43
C ALA A 98 2.52 4.49 12.84
N GLN A 99 1.48 5.33 12.97
CA GLN A 99 0.97 5.75 14.28
C GLN A 99 0.19 4.64 14.99
N LYS A 100 -0.49 3.77 14.24
CA LYS A 100 -1.28 2.65 14.77
C LYS A 100 -1.04 1.32 14.03
N PRO A 101 0.20 0.82 13.94
CA PRO A 101 0.45 -0.54 13.48
C PRO A 101 -0.08 -1.48 14.56
N THR A 102 -1.28 -1.99 14.29
CA THR A 102 -2.05 -2.86 15.19
C THR A 102 -2.70 -4.00 14.41
N ASP A 103 -2.42 -4.09 13.10
CA ASP A 103 -2.94 -5.08 12.18
C ASP A 103 -1.81 -5.46 11.21
N GLU A 104 -1.63 -6.75 10.99
CA GLU A 104 -0.63 -7.38 10.14
C GLU A 104 -0.57 -6.73 8.74
N SER A 105 -1.73 -6.34 8.20
CA SER A 105 -1.82 -5.66 6.89
C SER A 105 -1.09 -4.32 6.84
N ILE A 106 -1.02 -3.60 7.97
CA ILE A 106 -0.27 -2.34 8.06
C ILE A 106 1.22 -2.63 8.10
N GLU A 107 1.65 -3.63 8.87
CA GLU A 107 3.05 -4.03 8.95
C GLU A 107 3.56 -4.51 7.60
N GLU A 108 2.81 -5.35 6.90
CA GLU A 108 3.14 -5.78 5.53
C GLU A 108 3.26 -4.60 4.57
N ALA A 109 2.35 -3.62 4.66
CA ALA A 109 2.43 -2.42 3.82
C ALA A 109 3.66 -1.57 4.12
N LEU A 110 4.03 -1.44 5.40
CA LEU A 110 5.25 -0.75 5.81
C LEU A 110 6.51 -1.52 5.40
N ILE A 111 6.52 -2.85 5.51
CA ILE A 111 7.63 -3.69 5.03
C ILE A 111 7.79 -3.55 3.52
N ASN A 112 6.69 -3.58 2.77
CA ASN A 112 6.72 -3.35 1.32
C ASN A 112 7.27 -1.97 0.96
N ALA A 113 6.84 -0.92 1.67
CA ALA A 113 7.38 0.42 1.48
C ALA A 113 8.88 0.47 1.81
N LEU A 114 9.32 -0.20 2.88
CA LEU A 114 10.73 -0.27 3.26
C LEU A 114 11.59 -0.98 2.22
N ILE A 115 11.11 -2.06 1.62
CA ILE A 115 11.93 -2.88 0.72
C ILE A 115 11.88 -2.36 -0.73
N TYR A 116 10.73 -1.87 -1.19
CA TYR A 116 10.48 -1.66 -2.62
C TYR A 116 10.23 -0.21 -3.02
N ASP A 117 10.11 0.73 -2.08
CA ASP A 117 9.89 2.13 -2.47
C ASP A 117 11.15 2.74 -3.10
N HIS A 118 10.97 3.42 -4.23
CA HIS A 118 12.04 4.05 -4.97
C HIS A 118 12.62 5.26 -4.23
N ASP A 119 11.81 5.90 -3.37
CA ASP A 119 12.18 7.09 -2.61
C ASP A 119 12.76 6.72 -1.23
N ALA A 120 13.98 7.17 -0.96
CA ALA A 120 14.68 6.87 0.29
C ALA A 120 13.98 7.48 1.53
N GLY A 121 13.27 8.60 1.38
CA GLY A 121 12.51 9.21 2.46
C GLY A 121 11.32 8.35 2.88
N VAL A 122 10.62 7.75 1.92
CA VAL A 122 9.54 6.79 2.19
C VAL A 122 10.09 5.54 2.88
N ARG A 123 11.18 4.96 2.36
CA ARG A 123 11.82 3.79 2.97
C ARG A 123 12.27 4.06 4.42
N MET A 124 12.96 5.18 4.65
CA MET A 124 13.40 5.59 5.99
C MET A 124 12.21 5.73 6.96
N ARG A 125 11.13 6.37 6.53
CA ARG A 125 9.97 6.54 7.40
C ARG A 125 9.28 5.20 7.71
N ALA A 126 9.24 4.28 6.76
CA ALA A 126 8.69 2.95 6.98
C ALA A 126 9.52 2.17 8.02
N MET A 127 10.85 2.25 7.93
CA MET A 127 11.76 1.68 8.93
C MET A 127 11.51 2.24 10.34
N GLU A 128 11.35 3.55 10.47
CA GLU A 128 11.05 4.20 11.74
C GLU A 128 9.70 3.74 12.32
N GLY A 129 8.69 3.56 11.48
CA GLY A 129 7.38 3.03 11.88
C GLY A 129 7.43 1.59 12.38
N LEU A 130 8.31 0.77 11.79
CA LEU A 130 8.50 -0.63 12.13
C LEU A 130 9.43 -0.87 13.32
N GLN A 131 10.23 0.12 13.72
CA GLN A 131 11.29 -0.06 14.73
C GLN A 131 10.79 -0.66 16.07
N ARG A 132 9.53 -0.41 16.43
CA ARG A 132 8.96 -0.91 17.68
C ARG A 132 8.62 -2.41 17.67
N PHE A 133 8.65 -3.05 16.51
CA PHE A 133 8.34 -4.46 16.27
C PHE A 133 9.57 -5.27 15.85
N ALA A 134 10.79 -4.75 16.08
CA ALA A 134 12.02 -5.42 15.64
C ALA A 134 12.28 -6.79 16.32
N ASP A 135 11.49 -7.15 17.32
CA ASP A 135 11.43 -8.46 17.96
C ASP A 135 10.59 -9.48 17.18
N GLU A 136 9.67 -9.02 16.34
CA GLU A 136 8.84 -9.88 15.49
C GLU A 136 9.66 -10.45 14.32
N GLN A 137 9.45 -11.73 14.01
CA GLN A 137 10.31 -12.47 13.09
C GLN A 137 10.28 -11.90 11.67
N HIS A 138 9.11 -11.51 11.15
CA HIS A 138 8.96 -10.93 9.81
C HIS A 138 9.58 -9.53 9.72
N VAL A 139 9.41 -8.68 10.73
CA VAL A 139 10.03 -7.34 10.77
C VAL A 139 11.55 -7.45 10.89
N ARG A 140 12.04 -8.37 11.73
CA ARG A 140 13.47 -8.66 11.84
C ARG A 140 14.06 -9.12 10.51
N ALA A 141 13.37 -9.99 9.78
CA ALA A 141 13.77 -10.43 8.45
C ALA A 141 13.79 -9.25 7.44
N ALA A 142 12.81 -8.36 7.50
CA ALA A 142 12.78 -7.16 6.66
C ALA A 142 13.98 -6.24 6.96
N PHE A 143 14.33 -6.00 8.22
CA PHE A 143 15.50 -5.19 8.56
C PHE A 143 16.84 -5.82 8.15
N MET A 144 16.98 -7.15 8.28
CA MET A 144 18.15 -7.86 7.74
C MET A 144 18.23 -7.72 6.21
N HIS A 145 17.09 -7.87 5.51
CA HIS A 145 17.04 -7.65 4.07
C HIS A 145 17.43 -6.22 3.68
N THR A 146 16.92 -5.21 4.39
CA THR A 146 17.28 -3.81 4.17
C THR A 146 18.77 -3.56 4.41
N LEU A 147 19.34 -4.12 5.47
CA LEU A 147 20.78 -4.04 5.74
C LEU A 147 21.61 -4.69 4.62
N GLU A 148 21.14 -5.76 3.99
CA GLU A 148 21.89 -6.41 2.91
C GLU A 148 21.76 -5.68 1.57
N ASN A 149 20.62 -5.03 1.31
CA ASN A 149 20.23 -4.66 -0.06
C ASN A 149 19.91 -3.18 -0.28
N ASP A 150 19.63 -2.38 0.76
CA ASP A 150 19.32 -0.96 0.54
C ASP A 150 20.54 -0.20 0.03
N THR A 151 20.35 0.61 -1.00
CA THR A 151 21.43 1.40 -1.60
C THR A 151 21.85 2.56 -0.70
N ASP A 152 20.95 3.05 0.16
CA ASP A 152 21.20 4.14 1.10
C ASP A 152 21.84 3.63 2.39
N ALA A 153 23.09 4.04 2.63
CA ALA A 153 23.82 3.61 3.82
C ALA A 153 23.20 4.10 5.13
N GLY A 154 22.49 5.24 5.13
CA GLY A 154 21.78 5.75 6.31
C GLY A 154 20.63 4.83 6.71
N ILE A 155 19.89 4.30 5.74
CA ILE A 155 18.83 3.30 6.01
C ILE A 155 19.45 2.00 6.54
N ARG A 156 20.53 1.51 5.93
CA ARG A 156 21.23 0.31 6.43
C ARG A 156 21.72 0.46 7.87
N VAL A 157 22.28 1.62 8.21
CA VAL A 157 22.70 1.97 9.58
C VAL A 157 21.53 1.95 10.55
N LYS A 158 20.39 2.50 10.15
CA LYS A 158 19.17 2.53 10.96
C LYS A 158 18.59 1.11 11.16
N ALA A 159 18.72 0.22 10.18
CA ALA A 159 18.34 -1.19 10.32
C ALA A 159 19.12 -1.87 11.45
N ILE A 160 20.44 -1.65 11.49
CA ILE A 160 21.30 -2.15 12.57
C ILE A 160 20.82 -1.61 13.92
N ASP A 161 20.61 -0.29 14.04
CA ASP A 161 20.14 0.32 15.28
C ASP A 161 18.83 -0.29 15.78
N ALA A 162 17.88 -0.50 14.87
CA ALA A 162 16.58 -1.08 15.19
C ALA A 162 16.72 -2.54 15.69
N LEU A 163 17.53 -3.34 15.01
CA LEU A 163 17.81 -4.73 15.40
C LEU A 163 18.50 -4.79 16.77
N MET A 164 19.51 -3.95 17.00
CA MET A 164 20.27 -3.92 18.26
C MET A 164 19.42 -3.48 19.45
N ALA A 165 18.58 -2.46 19.26
CA ALA A 165 17.80 -1.85 20.35
C ALA A 165 16.83 -2.83 21.04
N ARG A 166 16.33 -3.83 20.30
CA ARG A 166 15.35 -4.81 20.80
C ARG A 166 15.93 -6.20 21.05
N ASN A 167 17.06 -6.53 20.45
CA ASN A 167 17.60 -7.90 20.43
C ASN A 167 19.04 -7.96 20.96
N SER A 168 19.41 -7.08 21.88
CA SER A 168 20.80 -6.90 22.33
C SER A 168 21.49 -8.12 22.94
N ARG A 169 20.72 -9.16 23.32
CA ARG A 169 21.25 -10.42 23.87
C ARG A 169 21.09 -11.61 22.92
N ASP A 170 20.64 -11.38 21.70
CA ASP A 170 20.46 -12.43 20.69
C ASP A 170 21.81 -12.72 20.01
N LEU A 171 22.51 -13.73 20.52
CA LEU A 171 23.83 -14.16 20.02
C LEU A 171 23.79 -14.63 18.56
N GLU A 172 22.70 -15.26 18.13
CA GLU A 172 22.59 -15.77 16.75
C GLU A 172 22.31 -14.64 15.77
N LEU A 173 21.47 -13.67 16.17
CA LEU A 173 21.32 -12.44 15.42
C LEU A 173 22.64 -11.65 15.37
N ALA A 174 23.42 -11.63 16.46
CA ALA A 174 24.70 -10.94 16.48
C ALA A 174 25.71 -11.52 15.49
N LYS A 175 25.82 -12.85 15.42
CA LYS A 175 26.63 -13.53 14.41
C LYS A 175 26.16 -13.24 12.99
N SER A 176 24.84 -13.22 12.78
CA SER A 176 24.25 -12.93 11.47
C SER A 176 24.55 -11.50 11.03
N LEU A 177 24.39 -10.53 11.92
CA LEU A 177 24.72 -9.12 11.68
C LEU A 177 26.21 -8.93 11.38
N GLU A 178 27.11 -9.59 12.12
CA GLU A 178 28.54 -9.55 11.82
C GLU A 178 28.85 -10.11 10.42
N ALA A 179 28.26 -11.26 10.07
CA ALA A 179 28.48 -11.90 8.78
C ALA A 179 28.02 -11.05 7.59
N VAL A 180 26.89 -10.36 7.75
CA VAL A 180 26.34 -9.43 6.74
C VAL A 180 27.19 -8.17 6.64
N THR A 181 27.39 -7.48 7.78
CA THR A 181 28.09 -6.19 7.80
C THR A 181 29.55 -6.31 7.36
N LYS A 182 30.24 -7.43 7.61
CA LYS A 182 31.64 -7.63 7.18
C LYS A 182 31.86 -7.47 5.66
N LYS A 183 30.82 -7.68 4.85
CA LYS A 183 30.86 -7.58 3.39
C LYS A 183 30.36 -6.23 2.87
N ASP A 184 29.90 -5.32 3.73
CA ASP A 184 29.40 -4.01 3.31
C ASP A 184 30.56 -3.11 2.85
N ASP A 185 30.35 -2.40 1.75
CA ASP A 185 31.33 -1.46 1.21
C ASP A 185 31.58 -0.27 2.14
N ASN A 186 30.61 0.11 2.97
CA ASN A 186 30.70 1.21 3.92
C ASN A 186 31.47 0.80 5.20
N PRO A 187 32.66 1.40 5.46
CA PRO A 187 33.45 1.07 6.65
C PRO A 187 32.72 1.27 7.98
N TYR A 188 31.84 2.27 8.06
CA TYR A 188 31.06 2.55 9.28
C TYR A 188 30.09 1.42 9.60
N ILE A 189 29.44 0.84 8.59
CA ILE A 189 28.56 -0.32 8.75
C ILE A 189 29.35 -1.54 9.23
N ARG A 190 30.53 -1.78 8.65
CA ARG A 190 31.43 -2.85 9.10
C ARG A 190 31.81 -2.71 10.58
N SER A 191 32.17 -1.49 11.01
CA SER A 191 32.51 -1.25 12.42
C SER A 191 31.32 -1.45 13.36
N LYS A 192 30.12 -1.05 12.92
CA LYS A 192 28.90 -1.14 13.74
C LYS A 192 28.45 -2.58 13.99
N GLY A 193 28.58 -3.44 12.98
CA GLY A 193 28.33 -4.87 13.16
C GLY A 193 29.25 -5.53 14.19
N LEU A 194 30.53 -5.13 14.25
CA LEU A 194 31.48 -5.63 15.24
C LEU A 194 31.15 -5.16 16.67
N GLU A 195 30.69 -3.92 16.83
CA GLU A 195 30.25 -3.39 18.13
C GLU A 195 29.14 -4.26 18.72
N PHE A 196 28.20 -4.68 17.89
CA PHE A 196 27.07 -5.48 18.35
C PHE A 196 27.48 -6.82 18.97
N VAL A 197 28.39 -7.56 18.33
CA VAL A 197 28.96 -8.80 18.88
C VAL A 197 29.64 -8.56 20.22
N GLY A 198 30.31 -7.41 20.39
CA GLY A 198 30.92 -7.01 21.64
C GLY A 198 29.90 -6.79 22.77
N THR A 199 28.73 -6.25 22.43
CA THR A 199 27.64 -5.95 23.38
C THR A 199 26.74 -7.14 23.71
N ALA A 200 26.65 -8.15 22.85
CA ALA A 200 25.73 -9.28 22.99
C ALA A 200 26.17 -10.37 24.00
N LYS A 201 27.06 -10.05 24.94
CA LYS A 201 27.61 -10.97 25.93
C LYS A 201 26.72 -11.08 27.17
#